data_AF-A0A7S3NPL8-F1
#
_entry.id   AF-A0A7S3NPL8-F1
#
_cell.length_a   1.000
_cell.length_b   1.000
_cell.length_c   1.000
_cell.angle_alpha   90.00
_cell.angle_beta   90.00
_cell.angle_gamma   90.00
#
_symmetry.space_group_name_H-M   'P 1'
#
loop_
_entity.id
_entity.type
_entity.pdbx_description
1 polymer ?
#
loop_
_entity_poly.entity_id
_entity_poly.type
_entity_poly.pdbx_seq_one_letter_code
_entity_poly.pdbx_strand_id
1 'polypeptide(L)'
;TTTELKEDLKDFYTIATAKDTPIIWLLTDSQIVDDRFLIYINALLSSGWISDLFARDELDALLLSLRNEMKAYGKNADDFEEQKAYLIQKFRRNFKVVLTFSPV
;
A
#
# COMPACT_ATOMS: atom_id res chain seq x y z
N THR A 1 -2.50 8.33 -15.79
CA THR A 1 -1.84 7.21 -16.52
C THR A 1 -1.50 6.07 -15.56
N THR A 2 -1.06 4.89 -16.03
CA THR A 2 -0.61 3.80 -15.11
C THR A 2 0.57 4.21 -14.22
N THR A 3 1.42 5.13 -14.69
CA THR A 3 2.54 5.65 -13.90
C THR A 3 2.05 6.51 -12.74
N GLU A 4 1.15 7.46 -12.99
CA GLU A 4 0.54 8.29 -11.93
C GLU A 4 -0.15 7.44 -10.87
N LEU A 5 -0.89 6.39 -11.27
CA LEU A 5 -1.50 5.47 -10.32
C LEU A 5 -0.46 4.82 -9.39
N LYS A 6 0.68 4.38 -9.94
CA LYS A 6 1.73 3.76 -9.11
C LYS A 6 2.32 4.77 -8.12
N GLU A 7 2.48 6.03 -8.53
CA GLU A 7 2.95 7.09 -7.64
C GLU A 7 1.95 7.38 -6.52
N ASP A 8 0.66 7.53 -6.84
CA ASP A 8 -0.40 7.71 -5.85
C ASP A 8 -0.43 6.55 -4.83
N LEU A 9 -0.27 5.31 -5.32
CA LEU A 9 -0.22 4.13 -4.46
C LEU A 9 0.99 4.16 -3.52
N LYS A 10 2.18 4.55 -3.99
CA LYS A 10 3.36 4.71 -3.12
C LYS A 10 3.11 5.73 -2.01
N ASP A 11 2.45 6.84 -2.34
CA ASP A 11 2.09 7.86 -1.37
C ASP A 11 1.09 7.34 -0.34
N PHE A 12 0.07 6.59 -0.78
CA PHE A 12 -0.87 5.95 0.15
C PHE A 12 -0.19 4.96 1.08
N TYR A 13 0.74 4.14 0.59
CA TYR A 13 1.54 3.26 1.45
C TYR A 13 2.30 4.05 2.50
N THR A 14 2.98 5.13 2.10
CA THR A 14 3.76 5.96 3.01
C THR A 14 2.89 6.63 4.08
N ILE A 15 1.74 7.20 3.69
CA ILE A 15 0.81 7.84 4.63
C ILE A 15 0.17 6.80 5.55
N ALA A 16 -0.26 5.66 5.02
CA ALA A 16 -0.92 4.61 5.80
C ALA A 16 0.05 3.89 6.74
N THR A 17 1.35 3.86 6.45
CA THR A 17 2.33 3.11 7.25
C THR A 17 3.26 4.02 8.05
N ALA A 18 4.11 4.81 7.41
CA ALA A 18 5.07 5.69 8.09
C ALA A 18 4.39 6.79 8.92
N LYS A 19 3.27 7.35 8.44
CA LYS A 19 2.47 8.34 9.19
C LYS A 19 1.33 7.73 10.02
N ASP A 20 1.15 6.40 9.95
CA ASP A 20 0.08 5.65 10.63
C ASP A 20 -1.32 6.28 10.51
N THR A 21 -1.63 6.87 9.36
CA THR A 21 -2.88 7.61 9.15
C THR A 21 -3.88 6.75 8.39
N PRO A 22 -5.11 6.53 8.90
CA PRO A 22 -6.16 5.84 8.15
C PRO A 22 -6.57 6.61 6.89
N ILE A 23 -6.70 5.90 5.77
CA ILE A 23 -7.04 6.44 4.44
C ILE A 23 -8.16 5.61 3.84
N ILE A 24 -9.14 6.30 3.25
CA ILE A 24 -10.12 5.69 2.35
C ILE A 24 -9.88 6.24 0.96
N TRP A 25 -9.54 5.36 0.03
CA TRP A 25 -9.39 5.70 -1.39
C TRP A 25 -10.69 5.36 -2.12
N LEU A 26 -11.37 6.38 -2.62
CA LEU A 26 -12.60 6.24 -3.41
C LEU A 26 -12.25 6.31 -4.90
N LEU A 27 -12.71 5.32 -5.65
CA LEU A 27 -12.55 5.25 -7.09
C LEU A 27 -13.90 5.03 -7.77
N THR A 28 -14.21 5.90 -8.73
CA THR A 28 -15.38 5.78 -9.60
C THR A 28 -15.01 5.00 -10.88
N ASP A 29 -15.99 4.36 -11.50
CA ASP A 29 -15.86 3.73 -12.81
C ASP A 29 -15.25 4.67 -13.88
N SER A 30 -15.64 5.95 -13.88
CA SER A 30 -15.12 6.96 -14.81
C SER A 30 -13.61 7.23 -14.67
N GLN A 31 -13.02 6.94 -13.51
CA GLN A 31 -11.59 7.12 -13.24
C GLN A 31 -10.76 5.89 -13.64
N ILE A 32 -11.40 4.77 -13.98
CA ILE A 32 -10.74 3.56 -14.45
C ILE A 32 -10.53 3.71 -15.97
N VAL A 33 -9.45 4.39 -16.31
CA VAL A 33 -9.12 4.73 -17.71
C VAL A 33 -8.43 3.58 -18.46
N ASP A 34 -7.96 2.57 -17.74
CA ASP A 34 -7.16 1.46 -18.26
C ASP A 34 -7.42 0.18 -17.45
N ASP A 35 -7.68 -0.93 -18.14
CA ASP A 35 -7.94 -2.24 -17.53
C ASP A 35 -6.82 -2.70 -16.58
N ARG A 36 -5.59 -2.23 -16.81
CA ARG A 36 -4.43 -2.52 -15.93
C ARG A 36 -4.62 -1.97 -14.52
N PHE A 37 -5.47 -0.96 -14.31
CA PHE A 37 -5.78 -0.43 -12.98
C PHE A 37 -6.43 -1.51 -12.11
N LEU A 38 -7.30 -2.33 -12.70
CA LEU A 38 -7.98 -3.42 -12.00
C LEU A 38 -7.01 -4.49 -11.49
N ILE A 39 -5.87 -4.69 -12.16
CA ILE A 39 -4.81 -5.60 -11.71
C ILE A 39 -4.21 -5.10 -10.39
N TYR A 40 -3.90 -3.80 -10.29
CA TYR A 40 -3.36 -3.20 -9.07
C TYR A 40 -4.39 -3.17 -7.94
N ILE A 41 -5.64 -2.83 -8.24
CA ILE A 41 -6.73 -2.86 -7.26
C ILE A 41 -6.92 -4.28 -6.72
N ASN A 42 -6.94 -5.28 -7.58
CA ASN A 42 -7.06 -6.68 -7.16
C ASN A 42 -5.88 -7.11 -6.27
N ALA A 43 -4.65 -6.71 -6.60
CA ALA A 43 -3.48 -6.96 -5.76
C ALA A 43 -3.63 -6.32 -4.36
N LEU A 44 -4.11 -5.07 -4.28
CA LEU A 44 -4.36 -4.39 -3.00
C LEU A 44 -5.45 -5.07 -2.17
N LEU A 45 -6.54 -5.50 -2.81
CA LEU A 45 -7.66 -6.15 -2.13
C LEU A 45 -7.31 -7.57 -1.65
N SER A 46 -6.53 -8.32 -2.44
CA SER A 46 -6.18 -9.71 -2.16
C SER A 46 -5.04 -9.84 -1.16
N SER A 47 -3.86 -9.30 -1.48
CA SER A 47 -2.66 -9.44 -0.66
C SER A 47 -2.38 -8.19 0.18
N GLY A 48 -2.83 -7.01 -0.28
CA GLY A 48 -2.38 -5.73 0.26
C GLY A 48 -0.92 -5.44 -0.08
N TRP A 49 -0.42 -6.03 -1.17
CA TRP A 49 0.93 -5.84 -1.71
C TRP A 49 0.91 -5.85 -3.24
N ILE A 50 1.65 -4.91 -3.83
CA ILE A 50 1.84 -4.84 -5.28
C ILE A 50 3.31 -5.13 -5.61
N SER A 51 3.55 -6.13 -6.46
CA SER A 51 4.89 -6.43 -6.96
C SER A 51 5.41 -5.28 -7.83
N ASP A 52 6.72 -4.99 -7.70
CA ASP A 52 7.41 -3.92 -8.44
C ASP A 52 6.77 -2.54 -8.29
N LEU A 53 6.10 -2.29 -7.16
CA LEU A 53 5.59 -0.96 -6.82
C LEU A 53 6.73 -0.04 -6.39
N PHE A 54 7.56 -0.50 -5.46
CA PHE A 54 8.70 0.24 -4.92
C PHE A 54 10.00 -0.18 -5.59
N ALA A 55 10.87 0.79 -5.85
CA ALA A 55 12.28 0.50 -6.03
C ALA A 55 12.89 -0.01 -4.71
N ARG A 56 14.00 -0.74 -4.80
CA ARG A 56 14.61 -1.39 -3.63
C ARG A 56 15.00 -0.40 -2.54
N ASP A 57 15.59 0.72 -2.94
CA ASP A 57 15.99 1.83 -2.08
C ASP A 57 14.80 2.53 -1.41
N GLU A 58 13.69 2.73 -2.14
CA GLU A 58 12.45 3.29 -1.58
C GLU A 58 11.84 2.36 -0.52
N LEU A 59 11.82 1.05 -0.81
CA LEU A 59 11.31 0.06 0.13
C LEU A 59 12.18 0.01 1.39
N ASP A 60 13.51 -0.03 1.23
CA ASP A 60 14.45 -0.05 2.35
C ASP A 60 14.28 1.20 3.24
N ALA A 61 14.06 2.38 2.65
CA ALA A 61 13.78 3.62 3.38
C ALA A 61 12.47 3.54 4.18
N LEU A 62 11.41 2.98 3.57
CA LEU A 62 10.12 2.80 4.24
C LEU A 62 10.23 1.81 5.42
N LEU A 63 10.91 0.68 5.23
CA LEU A 63 11.13 -0.32 6.28
C LEU A 63 11.99 0.24 7.42
N LEU A 64 13.00 1.05 7.10
CA LEU A 64 13.82 1.74 8.11
C LEU A 64 12.97 2.66 9.00
N SER A 65 11.97 3.34 8.43
CA SER A 65 11.05 4.19 9.20
C SER A 65 10.21 3.41 10.22
N LEU A 66 9.90 2.14 9.94
CA LEU A 66 9.08 1.27 10.78
C LEU A 66 9.91 0.46 11.80
N ARG A 67 11.24 0.42 11.64
CA ARG A 67 12.14 -0.43 12.44
C ARG A 67 12.04 -0.17 13.95
N ASN A 68 11.95 1.09 14.36
CA ASN A 68 11.83 1.46 15.77
C ASN A 68 10.48 1.01 16.36
N GLU A 69 9.40 1.20 15.59
CA GLU A 69 8.06 0.77 15.97
C GLU A 69 7.98 -0.76 16.10
N MET A 70 8.51 -1.49 15.12
CA MET A 70 8.58 -2.96 15.17
C MET A 70 9.30 -3.48 16.42
N LYS A 71 10.44 -2.88 16.78
CA LYS A 71 11.18 -3.23 18.00
C LYS A 71 10.35 -2.97 19.26
N ALA A 72 9.62 -1.86 19.31
CA ALA A 72 8.73 -1.54 20.43
C ALA A 72 7.59 -2.56 20.59
N TYR A 73 7.11 -3.15 19.49
CA TYR A 73 6.14 -4.24 19.49
C TYR A 73 6.76 -5.64 19.63
N GLY A 74 8.07 -5.76 19.87
CA GLY A 74 8.76 -7.04 20.03
C GLY A 74 8.85 -7.88 18.75
N LYS A 75 8.77 -7.26 17.57
CA LYS A 75 8.93 -7.91 16.27
C LYS A 75 10.40 -7.92 15.84
N ASN A 76 10.80 -8.92 15.05
CA ASN A 76 12.16 -8.98 14.53
C ASN A 76 12.32 -7.95 13.41
N ALA A 77 12.97 -6.84 13.74
CA ALA A 77 13.18 -5.76 12.79
C ALA A 77 14.47 -5.93 11.97
N ASP A 78 15.15 -7.09 12.03
CA ASP A 78 16.35 -7.41 11.24
C ASP A 78 16.06 -8.41 10.10
N ASP A 79 14.89 -9.05 10.10
CA ASP A 79 14.45 -9.95 9.04
C ASP A 79 13.55 -9.22 8.04
N PHE A 80 13.88 -9.32 6.75
CA PHE A 80 13.18 -8.61 5.67
C PHE A 80 11.75 -9.11 5.47
N GLU A 81 11.51 -10.42 5.60
CA GLU A 81 10.17 -10.99 5.41
C GLU A 81 9.25 -10.57 6.56
N GLU A 82 9.74 -10.55 7.80
CA GLU A 82 8.99 -10.02 8.94
C GLU A 82 8.71 -8.51 8.82
N GLN A 83 9.70 -7.72 8.39
CA GLN A 83 9.52 -6.29 8.11
C GLN A 83 8.43 -6.04 7.06
N LYS A 84 8.49 -6.77 5.95
CA LYS A 84 7.52 -6.66 4.87
C LYS A 84 6.13 -7.12 5.31
N ALA A 85 6.03 -8.21 6.06
CA ALA A 85 4.76 -8.69 6.61
C ALA A 85 4.14 -7.65 7.55
N TYR A 86 4.95 -7.01 8.40
CA TYR A 86 4.51 -5.93 9.28
C TYR A 86 4.01 -4.71 8.51
N LEU A 87 4.76 -4.28 7.48
CA LEU A 87 4.37 -3.20 6.58
C LEU A 87 3.00 -3.46 5.94
N ILE A 88 2.81 -4.65 5.35
CA ILE A 88 1.54 -5.05 4.70
C ILE A 88 0.40 -5.08 5.72
N GLN A 89 0.63 -5.64 6.90
CA GLN A 89 -0.38 -5.67 7.97
C GLN A 89 -0.82 -4.26 8.36
N LYS A 90 0.15 -3.35 8.54
CA LYS A 90 -0.11 -1.95 8.88
C LYS A 90 -0.86 -1.23 7.77
N PHE A 91 -0.44 -1.42 6.52
CA PHE A 91 -1.13 -0.88 5.36
C PHE A 91 -2.59 -1.34 5.29
N ARG A 92 -2.85 -2.66 5.39
CA ARG A 92 -4.23 -3.22 5.36
C ARG A 92 -5.13 -2.73 6.50
N ARG A 93 -4.55 -2.42 7.65
CA ARG A 93 -5.28 -1.83 8.77
C ARG A 93 -5.78 -0.44 8.42
N ASN A 94 -4.89 0.40 7.88
CA ASN A 94 -5.13 1.82 7.70
C ASN A 94 -5.73 2.19 6.34
N PHE A 95 -5.50 1.40 5.30
CA PHE A 95 -5.96 1.67 3.95
C PHE A 95 -7.23 0.88 3.62
N LYS A 96 -8.25 1.57 3.09
CA LYS A 96 -9.50 0.99 2.58
C LYS A 96 -9.78 1.51 1.17
N VAL A 97 -10.31 0.64 0.32
CA VAL A 97 -10.71 1.00 -1.05
C VAL A 97 -12.22 0.92 -1.16
N VAL A 98 -12.82 1.95 -1.77
CA VAL A 98 -14.24 2.00 -2.10
C VAL A 98 -14.36 2.16 -3.61
N LEU A 99 -15.00 1.18 -4.25
CA LEU A 99 -15.32 1.24 -5.68
C LEU A 99 -16.80 1.61 -5.83
N THR A 100 -17.08 2.69 -6.56
CA THR A 100 -18.44 3.12 -6.84
C THR A 100 -18.74 2.91 -8.31
N PHE A 101 -19.71 2.04 -8.59
CA PHE A 101 -20.23 1.79 -9.93
C PHE A 101 -21.65 2.31 -10.01
N SER A 102 -21.98 3.01 -11.09
CA SER A 102 -23.37 3.34 -11.36
C SER A 102 -24.12 2.08 -11.77
N PRO A 103 -25.32 1.81 -11.22
CA PRO A 103 -26.14 0.70 -11.68
C PRO A 103 -26.50 0.93 -13.16
N VAL A 104 -26.33 -0.12 -13.96
CA VAL A 104 -26.70 -0.14 -15.38
C VAL A 104 -28.21 -0.18 -15.55
#